data_AF-A0AAN8MG76-F1
#
_entry.id   AF-A0AAN8MG76-F1
#
_cell.length_a   1.000
_cell.length_b   1.000
_cell.length_c   1.000
_cell.angle_alpha   90.00
_cell.angle_beta   90.00
_cell.angle_gamma   90.00
#
_symmetry.space_group_name_H-M   'P 1'
#
loop_
_entity.id
_entity.type
_entity.pdbx_description
1 polymer ?
#
loop_
_entity_poly.entity_id
_entity_poly.type
_entity_poly.pdbx_seq_one_letter_code
_entity_poly.pdbx_strand_id
1 'polypeptide(L)'
;MDKFKTVLKFVQNQQTSLGFGLVALLTAGGEQIFSSVVFKCPCSGWNFLYGMVFLLVPALALLVLGYIMSNKTWKLFTGLCLRKSTFCSFKYFCACGVVFFQITTTAVVAPVSWIAVALLNGNYFECAMTGVNVTVFTNHLCDGKSPQCLDELYKFPCGRATNVPQSERDDVLATIRAESQVLGWLLIASIMVFNLLLICVARCKLPSQLPCS
;
A
#
# COMPACT_ATOMS: atom_id res chain seq x y z
N MET A 1 7.75 8.01 40.87
CA MET A 1 7.31 9.00 39.86
C MET A 1 8.38 9.28 38.81
N ASP A 2 9.68 9.24 39.15
CA ASP A 2 10.76 9.60 38.23
C ASP A 2 10.95 8.61 37.08
N LYS A 3 10.75 7.31 37.32
CA LYS A 3 10.78 6.30 36.25
C LYS A 3 9.69 6.55 35.19
N PHE A 4 8.52 7.01 35.61
CA PHE A 4 7.41 7.33 34.70
C PHE A 4 7.72 8.59 33.86
N LYS A 5 8.37 9.60 34.47
CA LYS A 5 8.90 10.76 33.75
C LYS A 5 10.01 10.38 32.77
N THR A 6 10.88 9.45 33.11
CA THR A 6 11.94 8.95 32.22
C THR A 6 11.35 8.22 31.02
N VAL A 7 10.33 7.36 31.25
CA VAL A 7 9.60 6.67 30.17
C VAL A 7 8.86 7.68 29.29
N LEU A 8 8.16 8.67 29.86
CA LEU A 8 7.50 9.74 29.11
C LEU A 8 8.49 10.54 28.25
N LYS A 9 9.63 10.93 28.81
CA LYS A 9 10.69 11.62 28.06
C LYS A 9 11.24 10.75 26.92
N PHE A 10 11.42 9.45 27.15
CA PHE A 10 11.85 8.52 26.11
C PHE A 10 10.81 8.40 25.00
N VAL A 11 9.53 8.22 25.34
CA VAL A 11 8.42 8.13 24.38
C VAL A 11 8.31 9.43 23.57
N GLN A 12 8.45 10.58 24.21
CA GLN A 12 8.39 11.88 23.54
C GLN A 12 9.59 12.09 22.61
N ASN A 13 10.78 11.64 22.99
CA ASN A 13 11.97 11.71 22.15
C ASN A 13 11.93 10.73 20.95
N GLN A 14 11.24 9.60 21.10
CA GLN A 14 11.09 8.55 20.08
C GLN A 14 9.70 8.56 19.41
N GLN A 15 8.91 9.62 19.60
CA GLN A 15 7.50 9.67 19.23
C GLN A 15 7.27 9.35 17.74
N THR A 16 8.18 9.79 16.87
CA THR A 16 8.11 9.53 15.42
C THR A 16 8.34 8.05 15.09
N SER A 17 9.38 7.42 15.66
CA SER A 17 9.67 6.00 15.44
C SER A 17 8.60 5.09 16.03
N LEU A 18 8.12 5.41 17.24
CA LEU A 18 7.03 4.68 17.88
C LEU A 18 5.72 4.82 17.09
N GLY A 19 5.47 6.01 16.54
CA GLY A 19 4.32 6.27 15.66
C GLY A 19 4.36 5.41 14.39
N PHE A 20 5.51 5.31 13.72
CA PHE A 20 5.66 4.43 12.55
C PHE A 20 5.50 2.94 12.90
N GLY A 21 6.07 2.51 14.01
CA GLY A 21 5.89 1.14 14.51
C GLY A 21 4.42 0.81 14.79
N LEU A 22 3.69 1.73 15.43
CA LEU A 22 2.27 1.56 15.71
C LEU A 22 1.44 1.50 14.41
N VAL A 23 1.71 2.38 13.44
CA VAL A 23 1.03 2.36 12.14
C VAL A 23 1.27 1.04 11.42
N ALA A 24 2.51 0.53 11.43
CA ALA A 24 2.82 -0.76 10.83
C ALA A 24 2.06 -1.91 11.52
N LEU A 25 2.03 -1.94 12.85
CA LEU A 25 1.29 -2.95 13.62
C LEU A 25 -0.22 -2.90 13.38
N LEU A 26 -0.80 -1.69 13.37
CA LEU A 26 -2.22 -1.50 13.09
C LEU A 26 -2.59 -1.89 11.66
N THR A 27 -1.72 -1.58 10.70
CA THR A 27 -1.93 -1.95 9.29
C THR A 27 -1.85 -3.47 9.11
N ALA A 28 -0.87 -4.11 9.74
CA ALA A 28 -0.74 -5.56 9.73
C ALA A 28 -1.92 -6.26 10.42
N GLY A 29 -2.29 -5.82 11.62
CA GLY A 29 -3.43 -6.37 12.34
C GLY A 29 -4.76 -6.14 11.62
N GLY A 30 -4.95 -4.95 11.04
CA GLY A 30 -6.12 -4.61 10.24
C GLY A 30 -6.23 -5.50 9.00
N GLU A 31 -5.16 -5.61 8.20
CA GLU A 31 -5.14 -6.46 7.01
C GLU A 31 -5.47 -7.92 7.37
N GLN A 32 -4.85 -8.45 8.43
CA GLN A 32 -5.11 -9.81 8.88
C GLN A 32 -6.59 -10.04 9.26
N ILE A 33 -7.22 -9.07 9.95
CA ILE A 33 -8.65 -9.16 10.28
C ILE A 33 -9.52 -9.13 9.01
N PHE A 34 -9.26 -8.19 8.10
CA PHE A 34 -10.04 -8.10 6.85
C PHE A 34 -9.88 -9.36 6.00
N SER A 35 -8.68 -9.90 5.91
CA SER A 35 -8.34 -11.08 5.11
C SER A 35 -8.92 -12.36 5.69
N SER A 36 -8.88 -12.53 7.02
CA SER A 36 -9.34 -13.76 7.68
C SER A 36 -10.83 -13.78 8.01
N VAL A 37 -11.45 -12.62 8.24
CA VAL A 37 -12.85 -12.53 8.73
C VAL A 37 -13.83 -12.14 7.62
N VAL A 38 -13.43 -11.25 6.71
CA VAL A 38 -14.35 -10.64 5.74
C VAL A 38 -14.15 -11.18 4.33
N PHE A 39 -12.91 -11.54 3.99
CA PHE A 39 -12.58 -11.94 2.63
C PHE A 39 -12.83 -13.43 2.37
N LYS A 40 -13.63 -13.70 1.34
CA LYS A 40 -13.80 -15.03 0.76
C LYS A 40 -13.93 -14.90 -0.74
N CYS A 41 -13.00 -15.48 -1.50
CA CYS A 41 -13.04 -15.40 -2.95
C CYS A 41 -14.33 -16.06 -3.49
N PRO A 42 -15.08 -15.41 -4.40
CA PRO A 42 -16.36 -15.95 -4.86
C PRO A 42 -16.19 -17.18 -5.78
N CYS A 43 -15.05 -17.28 -6.47
CA CYS A 43 -14.76 -18.27 -7.51
C CYS A 43 -15.80 -18.23 -8.63
N SER A 44 -15.89 -17.06 -9.25
CA SER A 44 -16.71 -16.74 -10.42
C SER A 44 -15.98 -15.75 -11.31
N GLY A 45 -16.59 -15.31 -12.42
CA GLY A 45 -16.03 -14.23 -13.26
C GLY A 45 -15.79 -12.90 -12.52
N TRP A 46 -16.28 -12.74 -11.29
CA TRP A 46 -16.04 -11.56 -10.46
C TRP A 46 -14.73 -11.58 -9.67
N ASN A 47 -13.96 -12.67 -9.74
CA ASN A 47 -12.71 -12.86 -8.99
C ASN A 47 -11.74 -11.68 -9.11
N PHE A 48 -11.45 -11.22 -10.34
CA PHE A 48 -10.55 -10.09 -10.58
C PHE A 48 -11.02 -8.81 -9.87
N LEU A 49 -12.25 -8.40 -10.12
CA LEU A 49 -12.80 -7.17 -9.56
C LEU A 49 -12.92 -7.25 -8.04
N TYR A 50 -13.37 -8.39 -7.51
CA TYR A 50 -13.51 -8.59 -6.07
C TYR A 50 -12.16 -8.50 -5.35
N GLY A 51 -11.13 -9.22 -5.84
CA GLY A 51 -9.79 -9.15 -5.27
C GLY A 51 -9.19 -7.74 -5.33
N MET A 52 -9.33 -7.04 -6.46
CA MET A 52 -8.82 -5.69 -6.63
C MET A 52 -9.52 -4.66 -5.74
N VAL A 53 -10.82 -4.80 -5.49
CA VAL A 53 -11.57 -3.91 -4.59
C VAL A 53 -11.03 -4.02 -3.16
N PHE A 54 -10.83 -5.24 -2.65
CA PHE A 54 -10.28 -5.44 -1.30
C PHE A 54 -8.82 -5.01 -1.18
N LEU A 55 -8.05 -5.06 -2.28
CA LEU A 55 -6.69 -4.55 -2.32
C LEU A 55 -6.66 -3.00 -2.30
N LEU A 56 -7.47 -2.33 -3.13
CA LEU A 56 -7.33 -0.90 -3.42
C LEU A 56 -8.27 0.02 -2.63
N VAL A 57 -9.51 -0.39 -2.34
CA VAL A 57 -10.50 0.49 -1.68
C VAL A 57 -10.08 0.85 -0.25
N PRO A 58 -9.59 -0.08 0.59
CA PRO A 58 -9.08 0.29 1.91
C PRO A 58 -7.89 1.26 1.83
N ALA A 59 -6.98 1.07 0.85
CA ALA A 59 -5.88 1.99 0.61
C ALA A 59 -6.38 3.40 0.24
N LEU A 60 -7.39 3.50 -0.62
CA LEU A 60 -8.02 4.77 -0.98
C LEU A 60 -8.69 5.44 0.23
N ALA A 61 -9.40 4.68 1.06
CA ALA A 61 -10.02 5.20 2.29
C ALA A 61 -8.96 5.77 3.25
N LEU A 62 -7.86 5.04 3.46
CA LEU A 62 -6.71 5.51 4.26
C LEU A 62 -6.09 6.78 3.69
N LEU A 63 -6.01 6.91 2.37
CA LEU A 63 -5.46 8.09 1.71
C LEU A 63 -6.35 9.32 1.97
N VAL A 64 -7.66 9.16 1.79
CA VAL A 64 -8.65 10.22 2.04
C VAL A 64 -8.60 10.65 3.51
N LEU A 65 -8.56 9.69 4.44
CA LEU A 65 -8.40 9.98 5.87
C LEU A 65 -7.10 10.74 6.15
N GLY A 66 -5.98 10.34 5.55
CA GLY A 66 -4.70 11.03 5.67
C GLY A 66 -4.75 12.49 5.23
N TYR A 67 -5.47 12.78 4.14
CA TYR A 67 -5.69 14.16 3.69
C TYR A 67 -6.58 14.96 4.64
N ILE A 68 -7.70 14.38 5.11
CA ILE A 68 -8.66 15.03 6.03
C ILE A 68 -8.00 15.37 7.38
N MET A 69 -7.15 14.48 7.90
CA MET A 69 -6.50 14.68 9.20
C MET A 69 -5.34 15.70 9.16
N SER A 70 -4.85 16.06 7.97
CA SER A 70 -3.73 16.98 7.82
C SER A 70 -4.21 18.44 7.89
N ASN A 71 -3.89 19.11 9.00
CA ASN A 71 -4.10 20.55 9.17
C ASN A 71 -3.44 21.41 8.07
N LYS A 72 -2.36 20.91 7.47
CA LYS A 72 -1.68 21.59 6.35
C LYS A 72 -2.53 21.54 5.08
N THR A 73 -3.27 20.45 4.84
CA THR A 73 -4.22 20.31 3.73
C THR A 73 -5.27 21.41 3.81
N TRP A 74 -5.93 21.54 4.96
CA TRP A 74 -6.96 22.56 5.17
C TRP A 74 -6.43 23.97 4.97
N LYS A 75 -5.26 24.29 5.56
CA LYS A 75 -4.62 25.61 5.38
C LYS A 75 -4.30 25.92 3.91
N LEU A 76 -3.87 24.92 3.14
CA LEU A 76 -3.59 25.06 1.71
C LEU A 76 -4.87 25.37 0.93
N PHE A 77 -5.93 24.59 1.14
CA PHE A 77 -7.22 24.79 0.47
C PHE A 77 -7.89 26.12 0.87
N THR A 78 -7.90 26.48 2.17
CA THR A 78 -8.43 27.78 2.60
C THR A 78 -7.62 28.94 2.03
N GLY A 79 -6.28 28.83 2.02
CA GLY A 79 -5.40 29.85 1.47
C GLY A 79 -5.57 30.06 -0.04
N LEU A 80 -5.87 28.99 -0.79
CA LEU A 80 -6.20 29.03 -2.22
C LEU A 80 -7.58 29.67 -2.47
N CYS A 81 -8.58 29.37 -1.64
CA CYS A 81 -9.93 29.91 -1.77
C CYS A 81 -10.03 31.41 -1.44
N LEU A 82 -9.25 31.89 -0.46
CA LEU A 82 -9.26 33.30 -0.02
C LEU A 82 -8.46 34.23 -0.94
N ARG A 83 -7.49 33.72 -1.71
CA ARG A 83 -6.58 34.53 -2.54
C ARG A 83 -6.85 34.36 -4.04
N LYS A 84 -8.12 34.53 -4.42
CA LYS A 84 -8.64 34.29 -5.79
C LYS A 84 -8.12 35.26 -6.87
N SER A 85 -7.38 36.31 -6.51
CA SER A 85 -7.02 37.43 -7.43
C SER A 85 -5.60 37.40 -8.00
N THR A 86 -4.69 36.52 -7.56
CA THR A 86 -3.27 36.51 -8.01
C THR A 86 -2.77 35.10 -8.34
N PHE A 87 -3.58 34.34 -9.07
CA PHE A 87 -3.29 32.93 -9.43
C PHE A 87 -2.19 32.77 -10.51
N CYS A 88 -1.72 33.87 -11.13
CA CYS A 88 -0.84 33.84 -12.31
C CYS A 88 0.65 34.09 -12.01
N SER A 89 1.18 33.61 -10.88
CA SER A 89 2.63 33.61 -10.64
C SER A 89 3.13 32.17 -10.52
N PHE A 90 4.01 31.78 -11.44
CA PHE A 90 4.70 30.48 -11.43
C PHE A 90 5.33 30.17 -10.05
N LYS A 91 5.83 31.20 -9.36
CA LYS A 91 6.43 31.10 -8.01
C LYS A 91 5.42 30.66 -6.95
N TYR A 92 4.16 31.09 -7.04
CA TYR A 92 3.10 30.68 -6.12
C TYR A 92 2.66 29.23 -6.38
N PHE A 93 2.54 28.84 -7.64
CA PHE A 93 2.21 27.46 -8.02
C PHE A 93 3.29 26.48 -7.56
N CYS A 94 4.58 26.81 -7.74
CA CYS A 94 5.69 26.00 -7.22
C CYS A 94 5.64 25.86 -5.69
N ALA A 95 5.37 26.94 -4.96
CA ALA A 95 5.27 26.88 -3.50
C ALA A 95 4.08 26.02 -3.02
N CYS A 96 2.92 26.16 -3.66
CA CYS A 96 1.75 25.31 -3.41
C CYS A 96 2.05 23.84 -3.71
N GLY A 97 2.73 23.56 -4.83
CA GLY A 97 3.15 22.22 -5.22
C GLY A 97 4.08 21.57 -4.20
N VAL A 98 5.04 22.31 -3.65
CA VAL A 98 5.94 21.81 -2.59
C VAL A 98 5.16 21.45 -1.32
N VAL A 99 4.23 22.30 -0.90
CA VAL A 99 3.39 22.03 0.29
C VAL A 99 2.49 20.82 0.05
N PHE A 100 1.86 20.72 -1.12
CA PHE A 100 1.04 19.57 -1.49
C PHE A 100 1.85 18.27 -1.54
N PHE A 101 3.07 18.33 -2.08
CA PHE A 101 3.98 17.18 -2.10
C PHE A 101 4.34 16.73 -0.67
N GLN A 102 4.65 17.65 0.23
CA GLN A 102 4.92 17.35 1.64
C GLN A 102 3.72 16.72 2.36
N ILE A 103 2.51 17.17 2.06
CA ILE A 103 1.29 16.57 2.61
C ILE A 103 1.13 15.15 2.06
N THR A 104 1.25 15.00 0.75
CA THR A 104 1.04 13.73 0.05
C THR A 104 2.05 12.68 0.49
N THR A 105 3.34 13.00 0.64
CA THR A 105 4.36 12.06 1.12
C THR A 105 4.04 11.49 2.50
N THR A 106 3.37 12.26 3.37
CA THR A 106 2.89 11.75 4.66
C THR A 106 1.58 10.97 4.56
N ALA A 107 0.65 11.42 3.71
CA ALA A 107 -0.68 10.80 3.57
C ALA A 107 -0.62 9.43 2.89
N VAL A 108 0.33 9.19 1.99
CA VAL A 108 0.46 7.92 1.25
C VAL A 108 1.11 6.80 2.07
N VAL A 109 1.69 7.08 3.24
CA VAL A 109 2.38 6.06 4.05
C VAL A 109 1.43 4.91 4.41
N ALA A 110 0.27 5.21 5.00
CA ALA A 110 -0.69 4.18 5.40
C ALA A 110 -1.28 3.39 4.20
N PRO A 111 -1.74 4.03 3.10
CA PRO A 111 -2.18 3.34 1.89
C PRO A 111 -1.14 2.38 1.32
N VAL A 112 0.12 2.82 1.21
CA VAL A 112 1.16 2.01 0.62
C VAL A 112 1.56 0.87 1.57
N SER A 113 1.61 1.11 2.88
CA SER A 113 1.79 0.05 3.88
C SER A 113 0.69 -1.01 3.79
N TRP A 114 -0.57 -0.61 3.62
CA TRP A 114 -1.68 -1.55 3.43
C TRP A 114 -1.45 -2.44 2.21
N ILE A 115 -1.16 -1.84 1.06
CA ILE A 115 -0.93 -2.58 -0.20
C ILE A 115 0.25 -3.55 -0.04
N ALA A 116 1.35 -3.11 0.58
CA ALA A 116 2.51 -3.97 0.82
C ALA A 116 2.16 -5.19 1.68
N VAL A 117 1.46 -5.00 2.80
CA VAL A 117 1.05 -6.11 3.68
C VAL A 117 0.06 -7.04 2.96
N ALA A 118 -0.93 -6.49 2.27
CA ALA A 118 -1.92 -7.26 1.53
C ALA A 118 -1.28 -8.11 0.40
N LEU A 119 -0.26 -7.57 -0.28
CA LEU A 119 0.53 -8.30 -1.28
C LEU A 119 1.39 -9.40 -0.65
N LEU A 120 1.97 -9.17 0.53
CA LEU A 120 2.74 -10.20 1.24
C LEU A 120 1.85 -11.36 1.72
N ASN A 121 0.61 -11.06 2.15
CA ASN A 121 -0.37 -12.08 2.50
C ASN A 121 -0.83 -12.85 1.24
N GLY A 122 -1.08 -12.13 0.14
CA GLY A 122 -1.31 -12.70 -1.18
C GLY A 122 -2.75 -13.14 -1.46
N ASN A 123 -3.63 -13.26 -0.47
CA ASN A 123 -5.00 -13.76 -0.66
C ASN A 123 -5.84 -12.92 -1.66
N TYR A 124 -5.76 -11.59 -1.59
CA TYR A 124 -6.50 -10.71 -2.50
C TYR A 124 -5.94 -10.78 -3.92
N PHE A 125 -4.60 -10.82 -4.04
CA PHE A 125 -3.90 -10.92 -5.32
C PHE A 125 -4.16 -12.28 -5.98
N GLU A 126 -4.12 -13.37 -5.22
CA GLU A 126 -4.44 -14.72 -5.66
C GLU A 126 -5.86 -14.81 -6.24
N CYS A 127 -6.86 -14.29 -5.53
CA CYS A 127 -8.22 -14.22 -6.03
C CYS A 127 -8.33 -13.32 -7.27
N ALA A 128 -7.61 -12.19 -7.31
CA ALA A 128 -7.66 -11.28 -8.45
C ALA A 128 -7.07 -11.93 -9.72
N MET A 129 -5.88 -12.51 -9.61
CA MET A 129 -5.11 -13.05 -10.72
C MET A 129 -5.69 -14.34 -11.28
N THR A 130 -6.35 -15.17 -10.46
CA THR A 130 -7.09 -16.34 -10.97
C THR A 130 -8.34 -15.98 -11.79
N GLY A 131 -8.83 -14.74 -11.69
CA GLY A 131 -9.93 -14.21 -12.49
C GLY A 131 -9.50 -13.28 -13.63
N VAL A 132 -8.21 -13.13 -13.89
CA VAL A 132 -7.70 -12.18 -14.89
C VAL A 132 -7.93 -12.70 -16.32
N ASN A 133 -8.33 -11.84 -17.23
CA ASN A 133 -8.55 -12.19 -18.64
C ASN A 133 -7.36 -11.78 -19.52
N VAL A 134 -6.14 -12.12 -19.09
CA VAL A 134 -4.89 -11.84 -19.83
C VAL A 134 -4.30 -13.17 -20.27
N THR A 135 -4.52 -13.53 -21.54
CA THR A 135 -4.16 -14.84 -22.10
C THR A 135 -2.69 -15.18 -21.94
N VAL A 136 -1.79 -14.23 -22.14
CA VAL A 136 -0.34 -14.42 -21.98
C VAL A 136 0.01 -14.86 -20.56
N PHE A 137 -0.60 -14.21 -19.56
CA PHE A 137 -0.35 -14.49 -18.15
C PHE A 137 -0.98 -15.82 -17.72
N THR A 138 -2.23 -16.08 -18.11
CA THR A 138 -2.91 -17.34 -17.77
C THR A 138 -2.25 -18.54 -18.44
N ASN A 139 -1.75 -18.38 -19.67
CA ASN A 139 -0.98 -19.43 -20.35
C ASN A 139 0.35 -19.71 -19.67
N HIS A 140 1.05 -18.67 -19.19
CA HIS A 140 2.27 -18.85 -18.41
C HIS A 140 2.01 -19.63 -17.12
N LEU A 141 0.91 -19.34 -16.42
CA LEU A 141 0.54 -20.08 -15.20
C LEU A 141 0.20 -21.55 -15.48
N CYS A 142 -0.48 -21.83 -16.59
CA CYS A 142 -0.91 -23.18 -16.97
C CYS A 142 0.07 -23.89 -17.92
N ASP A 143 1.32 -23.42 -18.05
CA ASP A 143 2.29 -24.03 -18.96
C ASP A 143 2.65 -25.44 -18.50
N GLY A 144 2.59 -26.40 -19.42
CA GLY A 144 2.79 -27.82 -19.13
C GLY A 144 1.76 -28.44 -18.17
N LYS A 145 0.61 -27.79 -17.92
CA LYS A 145 -0.49 -28.30 -17.07
C LYS A 145 -1.60 -28.97 -17.87
N SER A 146 -2.57 -29.53 -17.16
CA SER A 146 -3.78 -30.12 -17.75
C SER A 146 -4.53 -29.12 -18.65
N PRO A 147 -5.19 -29.59 -19.73
CA PRO A 147 -5.96 -28.73 -20.64
C PRO A 147 -7.06 -27.92 -19.94
N GLN A 148 -7.61 -28.45 -18.84
CA GLN A 148 -8.66 -27.84 -18.04
C GLN A 148 -8.13 -26.77 -17.07
N CYS A 149 -6.81 -26.56 -16.99
CA CYS A 149 -6.20 -25.58 -16.09
C CYS A 149 -6.74 -24.17 -16.33
N LEU A 150 -6.83 -23.73 -17.60
CA LEU A 150 -7.33 -22.40 -17.96
C LEU A 150 -8.82 -22.24 -17.64
N ASP A 151 -9.62 -23.24 -17.99
CA ASP A 151 -11.08 -23.22 -17.81
C ASP A 151 -11.49 -23.25 -16.34
N GLU A 152 -10.69 -23.87 -15.47
CA GLU A 152 -10.97 -24.00 -14.04
C GLU A 152 -10.15 -23.06 -13.16
N LEU A 153 -9.28 -22.20 -13.73
CA LEU A 153 -8.34 -21.35 -12.98
C LEU A 153 -9.04 -20.51 -11.91
N TYR A 154 -10.18 -19.90 -12.24
CA TYR A 154 -10.96 -19.07 -11.31
C TYR A 154 -11.55 -19.86 -10.12
N LYS A 155 -11.57 -21.20 -10.18
CA LYS A 155 -12.06 -22.08 -9.11
C LYS A 155 -10.95 -22.49 -8.13
N PHE A 156 -9.67 -22.28 -8.48
CA PHE A 156 -8.53 -22.76 -7.69
C PHE A 156 -8.53 -22.22 -6.26
N PRO A 157 -8.77 -20.92 -5.99
CA PRO A 157 -8.75 -20.39 -4.62
C PRO A 157 -9.82 -21.00 -3.70
N CYS A 158 -10.87 -21.60 -4.26
CA CYS A 158 -11.92 -22.26 -3.49
C CYS A 158 -11.77 -23.79 -3.43
N GLY A 159 -10.75 -24.36 -4.06
CA GLY A 159 -10.58 -25.82 -4.16
C GLY A 159 -11.72 -26.53 -4.90
N ARG A 160 -12.46 -25.84 -5.77
CA ARG A 160 -13.64 -26.40 -6.48
C ARG A 160 -13.33 -26.94 -7.88
N ALA A 161 -12.08 -26.89 -8.32
CA ALA A 161 -11.69 -27.50 -9.58
C ALA A 161 -11.71 -29.03 -9.43
N THR A 162 -12.40 -29.72 -10.33
CA THR A 162 -12.62 -31.17 -10.26
C THR A 162 -11.77 -31.93 -11.26
N ASN A 163 -11.41 -31.28 -12.38
CA ASN A 163 -10.72 -31.94 -13.50
C ASN A 163 -9.21 -31.69 -13.50
N VAL A 164 -8.71 -30.88 -12.56
CA VAL A 164 -7.29 -30.54 -12.41
C VAL A 164 -6.75 -31.23 -11.15
N PRO A 165 -5.62 -31.98 -11.23
CA PRO A 165 -4.97 -32.58 -10.07
C PRO A 165 -4.66 -31.56 -8.97
N GLN A 166 -4.80 -31.95 -7.71
CA GLN A 166 -4.54 -31.05 -6.59
C GLN A 166 -3.12 -30.47 -6.61
N SER A 167 -2.13 -31.27 -6.97
CA SER A 167 -0.73 -30.83 -7.10
C SER A 167 -0.54 -29.72 -8.14
N GLU A 168 -1.26 -29.75 -9.26
CA GLU A 168 -1.19 -28.69 -10.27
C GLU A 168 -1.82 -27.40 -9.77
N ARG A 169 -2.95 -27.50 -9.06
CA ARG A 169 -3.63 -26.34 -8.47
C ARG A 169 -2.76 -25.66 -7.42
N ASP A 170 -2.19 -26.46 -6.52
CA ASP A 170 -1.36 -25.96 -5.42
C ASP A 170 -0.08 -25.32 -5.98
N ASP A 171 0.51 -25.87 -7.04
CA ASP A 171 1.65 -25.30 -7.75
C ASP A 171 1.31 -23.93 -8.38
N VAL A 172 0.20 -23.84 -9.12
CA VAL A 172 -0.25 -22.57 -9.72
C VAL A 172 -0.53 -21.50 -8.66
N LEU A 173 -1.22 -21.87 -7.58
CA LEU A 173 -1.49 -20.94 -6.47
C LEU A 173 -0.19 -20.51 -5.77
N ALA A 174 0.78 -21.42 -5.62
CA ALA A 174 2.09 -21.09 -5.06
C ALA A 174 2.86 -20.11 -5.96
N THR A 175 2.81 -20.27 -7.29
CA THR A 175 3.39 -19.33 -8.25
C THR A 175 2.78 -17.93 -8.10
N ILE A 176 1.45 -17.83 -8.10
CA ILE A 176 0.75 -16.54 -7.96
C ILE A 176 1.09 -15.87 -6.62
N ARG A 177 1.14 -16.65 -5.54
CA ARG A 177 1.52 -16.15 -4.21
C ARG A 177 2.97 -15.67 -4.17
N ALA A 178 3.89 -16.38 -4.82
CA ALA A 178 5.28 -15.97 -4.93
C ALA A 178 5.41 -14.65 -5.70
N GLU A 179 4.70 -14.50 -6.82
CA GLU A 179 4.66 -13.23 -7.57
C GLU A 179 4.12 -12.08 -6.71
N SER A 180 3.04 -12.33 -5.96
CA SER A 180 2.48 -11.35 -5.02
C SER A 180 3.50 -10.90 -3.97
N GLN A 181 4.23 -11.85 -3.39
CA GLN A 181 5.25 -11.57 -2.38
C GLN A 181 6.45 -10.82 -2.97
N VAL A 182 6.90 -11.19 -4.17
CA VAL A 182 7.94 -10.45 -4.89
C VAL A 182 7.51 -9.01 -5.14
N LEU A 183 6.28 -8.79 -5.63
CA LEU A 183 5.74 -7.43 -5.81
C LEU A 183 5.64 -6.67 -4.48
N GLY A 184 5.21 -7.32 -3.40
CA GLY A 184 5.18 -6.74 -2.06
C GLY A 184 6.57 -6.29 -1.58
N TRP A 185 7.59 -7.13 -1.74
CA TRP A 185 8.97 -6.79 -1.38
C TRP A 185 9.58 -5.70 -2.26
N LEU A 186 9.33 -5.74 -3.57
CA LEU A 186 9.75 -4.69 -4.50
C LEU A 186 9.13 -3.34 -4.14
N LEU A 187 7.86 -3.32 -3.75
CA LEU A 187 7.18 -2.12 -3.27
C LEU A 187 7.83 -1.59 -1.98
N ILE A 188 8.10 -2.46 -1.00
CA ILE A 188 8.79 -2.08 0.25
C ILE A 188 10.17 -1.48 -0.04
N ALA A 189 10.98 -2.17 -0.86
CA ALA A 189 12.31 -1.71 -1.25
C ALA A 189 12.24 -0.33 -1.94
N SER A 190 11.29 -0.15 -2.85
CA SER A 190 11.07 1.12 -3.56
C SER A 190 10.75 2.26 -2.60
N ILE A 191 9.89 2.02 -1.59
CA ILE A 191 9.55 3.01 -0.56
C ILE A 191 10.78 3.36 0.28
N MET A 192 11.55 2.37 0.70
CA MET A 192 12.75 2.59 1.53
C MET A 192 13.78 3.45 0.79
N VAL A 193 14.07 3.10 -0.47
CA VAL A 193 15.01 3.86 -1.31
C VAL A 193 14.48 5.27 -1.56
N PHE A 194 13.19 5.41 -1.90
CA PHE A 194 12.57 6.71 -2.14
C PHE A 194 12.64 7.63 -0.92
N ASN A 195 12.32 7.11 0.28
CA ASN A 195 12.42 7.88 1.52
C ASN A 195 13.86 8.27 1.84
N LEU A 196 14.82 7.37 1.65
CA LEU A 196 16.24 7.68 1.83
C LEU A 196 16.67 8.81 0.90
N LEU A 197 16.31 8.74 -0.38
CA LEU A 197 16.59 9.79 -1.37
C LEU A 197 15.96 11.13 -0.96
N LEU A 198 14.70 11.15 -0.54
CA LEU A 198 14.04 12.37 -0.07
C LEU A 198 14.75 12.99 1.14
N ILE A 199 15.18 12.17 2.11
CA ILE A 199 15.93 12.64 3.27
C ILE A 199 17.28 13.21 2.83
N CYS A 200 18.02 12.49 1.97
CA CYS A 200 19.31 12.96 1.45
C CYS A 200 19.17 14.29 0.70
N VAL A 201 18.19 14.41 -0.20
CA VAL A 201 17.93 15.66 -0.93
C VAL A 201 17.53 16.78 0.02
N ALA A 202 16.66 16.52 0.99
CA ALA A 202 16.24 17.53 1.96
C ALA A 202 17.43 18.02 2.82
N ARG A 203 18.34 17.12 3.21
CA ARG A 203 19.57 17.46 3.96
C ARG A 203 20.58 18.23 3.11
N CYS A 204 20.75 17.88 1.83
CA CYS A 204 21.66 18.58 0.92
C CYS A 204 21.12 19.95 0.48
N LYS A 205 19.79 20.13 0.42
CA LYS A 205 19.14 21.39 0.04
C LYS A 205 18.88 22.32 1.23
N LEU A 206 19.01 21.83 2.47
CA LEU A 206 19.09 22.70 3.64
C LEU A 206 20.46 23.37 3.62
N PRO A 207 20.54 24.71 3.50
CA PRO A 207 21.80 25.41 3.76
C PRO A 207 22.21 25.04 5.17
N SER A 208 23.49 24.72 5.35
CA SER A 208 24.13 24.47 6.63
C SER A 208 23.74 25.54 7.67
N GLN A 209 22.74 25.26 8.49
CA GLN A 209 22.65 25.78 9.85
C GLN A 209 23.12 24.66 10.78
N LEU A 210 24.44 24.39 10.71
CA LEU A 210 25.14 24.08 11.96
C LEU A 210 25.02 25.35 12.82
N PRO A 211 24.62 25.26 14.08
CA PRO A 211 24.81 26.39 14.98
C PRO A 211 26.32 26.66 15.08
N CYS A 212 26.74 27.85 14.63
CA CYS A 212 27.87 28.52 15.26
C CYS A 212 27.41 28.98 16.65
N SER A 213 28.25 28.72 17.65
CA SER A 213 28.10 28.91 19.11
C SER A 213 27.48 27.72 19.85
#